data_AF-A0A940W8L8-F1
#
_entry.id   AF-A0A940W8L8-F1
#
_cell.length_a   1.000
_cell.length_b   1.000
_cell.length_c   1.000
_cell.angle_alpha   90.00
_cell.angle_beta   90.00
_cell.angle_gamma   90.00
#
_symmetry.space_group_name_H-M   'P 1'
#
loop_
_entity.id
_entity.type
_entity.pdbx_description
1 polymer ?
#
loop_
_entity_poly.entity_id
_entity_poly.type
_entity_poly.pdbx_seq_one_letter_code
_entity_poly.pdbx_strand_id
1 'polypeptide(L)' 'MKTYAVYRIGYWNNKLELIGKVVERRKEERKNNAADMLRWAQKIYAASSIDSSIFIVKEGSSDAPIFGGA' A
#
# COMPACT_ATOMS: atom_id res chain seq x y z
N MET A 1 6.11 6.43 14.50
CA MET A 1 6.16 5.20 13.70
C MET A 1 4.83 5.11 12.97
N LYS A 2 4.82 5.16 11.63
CA LYS A 2 3.57 5.17 10.86
C LYS A 2 3.29 3.77 10.33
N THR A 3 2.09 3.26 10.58
CA THR A 3 1.65 1.96 10.07
C THR A 3 0.73 2.20 8.88
N TYR A 4 0.92 1.41 7.82
CA TYR A 4 0.09 1.46 6.64
C TYR A 4 -0.51 0.07 6.41
N ALA A 5 -1.81 0.01 6.23
CA ALA A 5 -2.52 -1.18 5.77
C ALA A 5 -2.33 -1.29 4.25
N VAL A 6 -2.02 -2.50 3.78
CA VAL A 6 -1.88 -2.82 2.36
C VAL A 6 -3.14 -3.54 1.92
N TYR A 7 -3.79 -2.98 0.91
CA TYR A 7 -4.97 -3.54 0.30
C TYR A 7 -4.67 -3.96 -1.13
N ARG A 8 -5.35 -5.02 -1.54
CA ARG A 8 -5.43 -5.48 -2.91
C ARG A 8 -6.85 -5.26 -3.41
N ILE A 9 -6.98 -4.70 -4.59
CA ILE A 9 -8.26 -4.66 -5.32
C ILE A 9 -8.12 -5.52 -6.58
N GLY A 10 -8.96 -6.53 -6.71
CA GLY A 10 -9.06 -7.32 -7.94
C GLY A 10 -9.87 -6.58 -8.99
N TYR A 11 -9.39 -6.52 -10.23
CA TYR A 11 -10.03 -5.79 -11.33
C TYR A 11 -11.45 -6.27 -11.63
N TRP A 12 -11.67 -7.59 -11.54
CA TRP A 12 -12.95 -8.22 -11.89
C TRP A 12 -14.04 -8.04 -10.84
N ASN A 13 -13.67 -8.07 -9.56
CA ASN A 13 -14.63 -8.08 -8.47
C ASN A 13 -14.68 -6.75 -7.70
N ASN A 14 -13.79 -5.79 -8.01
CA ASN A 14 -13.56 -4.55 -7.26
C ASN A 14 -13.52 -4.75 -5.74
N LYS A 15 -13.13 -5.96 -5.31
CA LYS A 15 -13.18 -6.34 -3.91
C LYS A 15 -11.90 -5.92 -3.26
N LEU A 16 -12.03 -5.07 -2.25
CA LEU A 16 -10.95 -4.64 -1.39
C LEU A 16 -10.61 -5.76 -0.41
N GLU A 17 -9.40 -6.29 -0.51
CA GLU A 17 -8.90 -7.33 0.37
C GLU A 17 -7.68 -6.82 1.13
N LEU A 18 -7.72 -6.89 2.45
CA LEU A 18 -6.58 -6.59 3.30
C LEU A 18 -5.56 -7.73 3.15
N ILE A 19 -4.42 -7.43 2.54
CA ILE A 19 -3.37 -8.43 2.26
C ILE A 19 -2.19 -8.31 3.22
N GLY A 20 -2.07 -7.20 3.95
CA GLY A 20 -1.05 -7.06 4.98
C GLY A 20 -0.89 -5.66 5.54
N LYS A 21 0.21 -5.43 6.25
CA LYS A 21 0.58 -4.14 6.83
C LYS A 21 2.07 -3.88 6.60
N VAL A 22 2.43 -2.64 6.30
CA VAL A 22 3.81 -2.16 6.18
C VAL A 22 4.04 -1.03 7.17
N VAL A 23 5.17 -1.06 7.86
CA VAL A 23 5.49 -0.08 8.92
C VAL A 23 6.66 0.78 8.50
N GLU A 24 6.47 2.09 8.56
CA GLU A 24 7.54 3.06 8.34
C GLU A 24 8.46 3.08 9.56
N ARG A 25 9.67 2.51 9.39
CA ARG A 25 10.68 2.42 10.45
C ARG A 25 11.70 3.58 10.42
N ARG A 26 11.77 4.36 9.34
CA ARG A 26 12.73 5.47 9.21
C ARG A 26 12.18 6.75 9.84
N LYS A 27 13.06 7.53 10.49
CA LYS A 27 12.75 8.85 11.06
C LYS A 27 12.46 9.84 9.93
N GLU A 28 11.54 10.76 10.23
CA GLU A 28 10.93 11.84 9.43
C GLU A 28 11.80 12.67 8.46
N GLU A 29 13.10 12.43 8.34
CA GLU A 29 14.04 13.28 7.61
C GLU A 29 13.81 13.30 6.08
N ARG A 30 13.11 12.31 5.52
CA ARG A 30 12.65 12.35 4.13
C ARG A 30 11.15 12.61 4.10
N LYS A 31 10.78 13.84 3.74
CA LYS A 31 9.41 14.23 3.36
C LYS A 31 8.83 13.15 2.42
N ASN A 32 7.81 12.45 2.90
CA ASN A 32 6.99 11.47 2.17
C ASN A 32 7.71 10.23 1.63
N ASN A 33 7.91 9.24 2.49
CA ASN A 33 8.38 7.89 2.11
C ASN A 33 7.26 6.98 1.55
N ALA A 34 6.06 7.51 1.32
CA ALA A 34 4.89 6.71 0.97
C ALA A 34 5.02 6.00 -0.38
N ALA A 35 5.68 6.62 -1.36
CA ALA A 35 5.95 6.00 -2.67
C ALA A 35 6.90 4.80 -2.55
N ASP A 36 7.95 4.91 -1.74
CA ASP A 36 8.87 3.79 -1.48
C ASP A 36 8.18 2.66 -0.73
N MET A 37 7.29 3.00 0.22
CA MET A 37 6.48 1.99 0.92
C MET A 37 5.51 1.27 -0.01
N LEU A 38 4.88 2.00 -0.93
CA LEU A 38 4.00 1.42 -1.93
C LEU A 38 4.76 0.51 -2.89
N ARG A 39 5.93 0.93 -3.35
CA ARG A 39 6.82 0.12 -4.19
C ARG A 39 7.28 -1.15 -3.46
N TRP A 40 7.56 -1.06 -2.16
CA TRP A 40 7.86 -2.22 -1.32
C TRP A 40 6.66 -3.14 -1.18
N ALA A 41 5.47 -2.60 -0.91
CA ALA A 41 4.24 -3.37 -0.80
C ALA A 41 3.92 -4.09 -2.12
N GLN A 42 4.02 -3.40 -3.25
CA GLN A 42 3.90 -4.02 -4.57
C GLN A 42 4.91 -5.15 -4.74
N LYS A 43 6.19 -4.95 -4.41
CA LYS A 43 7.20 -6.01 -4.54
C LYS A 43 6.92 -7.24 -3.65
N ILE A 44 6.44 -7.05 -2.43
CA ILE A 44 6.12 -8.14 -1.49
C ILE A 44 4.85 -8.88 -1.92
N TYR A 45 3.82 -8.15 -2.36
CA TYR A 45 2.47 -8.67 -2.54
C TYR A 45 2.04 -8.85 -4.01
N ALA A 46 2.88 -8.51 -5.00
CA ALA A 46 2.59 -8.68 -6.43
C ALA A 46 2.47 -10.14 -6.90
N ALA A 47 2.77 -11.10 -6.03
CA ALA A 47 3.03 -12.48 -6.44
C ALA A 47 1.80 -13.29 -6.88
N SER A 48 0.55 -12.83 -6.73
CA SER A 48 -0.59 -13.76 -6.85
C SER A 48 -1.67 -13.45 -7.88
N SER A 49 -1.73 -12.28 -8.53
CA SER A 49 -2.86 -11.98 -9.43
C SER A 49 -2.50 -10.98 -10.52
N ILE A 50 -2.55 -11.45 -11.77
CA ILE A 50 -2.28 -10.70 -13.02
C ILE A 50 -3.18 -9.45 -13.16
N ASP A 51 -4.36 -9.46 -12.54
CA ASP A 51 -5.38 -8.40 -12.62
C ASP A 51 -5.73 -7.82 -11.24
N SER A 52 -4.72 -7.36 -10.49
CA SER A 52 -4.97 -6.73 -9.19
C SER A 52 -4.06 -5.52 -8.93
N SER A 53 -4.65 -4.47 -8.38
CA SER A 53 -3.91 -3.26 -7.96
C SER A 53 -3.67 -3.30 -6.46
N ILE A 54 -2.47 -2.88 -6.05
CA ILE A 54 -2.06 -2.80 -4.65
C ILE A 54 -1.98 -1.32 -4.26
N PHE A 55 -2.54 -0.98 -3.11
CA PHE A 55 -2.45 0.36 -2.55
C PHE A 55 -2.28 0.30 -1.04
N ILE A 56 -1.75 1.40 -0.50
CA ILE A 56 -1.50 1.54 0.93
C ILE A 56 -2.36 2.66 1.53
N VAL A 57 -2.86 2.43 2.73
CA VAL A 57 -3.62 3.41 3.52
C VAL A 57 -2.95 3.54 4.88
N LYS A 58 -2.63 4.77 5.27
CA LYS A 58 -2.05 5.04 6.58
C LYS A 58 -3.10 4.82 7.67
N GLU A 59 -2.84 3.93 8.62
CA GLU A 59 -3.73 3.73 9.76
C GLU A 59 -3.74 5.01 10.62
N GLY A 60 -4.94 5.51 10.91
CA GLY A 60 -5.15 6.74 11.69
C GLY A 60 -5.08 8.05 10.89
N SER A 61 -4.98 8.00 9.56
CA SER A 61 -5.12 9.19 8.68
C SER A 61 -6.46 9.13 7.97
N SER A 62 -7.18 10.25 7.93
CA SER A 62 -8.34 10.47 7.04
C SER A 62 -7.93 10.64 5.56
N ASP A 63 -6.67 10.38 5.23
CA ASP A 63 -6.09 10.59 3.91
C ASP A 63 -6.58 9.54 2.91
N ALA A 64 -6.75 10.00 1.67
CA ALA A 64 -7.11 9.15 0.56
C ALA A 64 -6.07 8.02 0.34
N PRO A 65 -6.51 6.83 -0.11
CA PRO A 65 -5.61 5.74 -0.48
C PRO A 65 -4.60 6.19 -1.54
N ILE A 66 -3.33 5.80 -1.37
CA ILE A 66 -2.27 6.11 -2.33
C ILE A 66 -2.26 5.02 -3.39
N PHE A 67 -2.71 5.38 -4.60
CA PHE A 67 -2.72 4.50 -5.75
C PHE A 67 -1.34 4.45 -6.40
N GLY A 68 -0.81 3.25 -6.59
CA GLY A 68 0.44 3.04 -7.31
C GLY A 68 0.13 2.88 -8.79
N GLY A 69 0.26 3.96 -9.55
CA GLY A 69 0.29 3.87 -11.00
C GLY A 69 1.57 3.16 -11.45
N ALA A 70 1.42 2.15 -12.30
CA ALA A 70 2.52 1.48 -12.99
C ALA A 70 3.15 2.39 -14.06
#